data_AF-A0AAV9G7N3-F1
#
_entry.id   AF-A0AAV9G7N3-F1
#
_cell.length_a   1.000
_cell.length_b   1.000
_cell.length_c   1.000
_cell.angle_alpha   90.00
_cell.angle_beta   90.00
_cell.angle_gamma   90.00
#
_symmetry.space_group_name_H-M   'P 1'
#
loop_
_entity.id
_entity.type
_entity.pdbx_description
1 polymer ?
#
loop_
_entity_poly.entity_id
_entity_poly.type
_entity_poly.pdbx_seq_one_letter_code
_entity_poly.pdbx_strand_id
1 'polypeptide(L)'
;STVFSSSVPSSSAPASSTSSEEEWEWCEDEEEETSSVFSSSVAPSSSSMIISSSIASSSAASSSIISSSVSSAPPAESSLPPPSPPNCFEVTGVSQGTFNPQGAQFKLEYICPVGLNPDTYSIYSNWAPVTGTTVEGNSITLGNLPGGLNLVTIFAFDTDGKALVQTIPLVFGDKSVQVIARDPSGNLFPGATVTLTSVFAVGYSATVTTDGNGLAVFNNINPSTPYHIQVTGPDGSVGDGTIVAFEGSREVRTRSIPPIDAANDNFGMTGFDGPGWYQGDGTRKVGSGDGTQASQNTGKTVTIPGGRTGTTSFFMEYQFYSSEILSTETFTDPFTITMRTDAGQLEWFTSNSWGLGADAFDGQAAGWFTKELHVPAESDATLVRFDAAVANMWDDIVEGFVTVRNIGMCDKCATCAECPGLAKCQDKCITPRKRTCAFYKTCAEESLKCGPEGYLLAQAEKTCETLRHVVRKGGVSQAANEFIDNAEQCVQTSIAGHLNCGTTCTNLAVVAMKAQGTCYVDNGFCSLSGIEAAHLLAILGHDQRHYVGQAVAAKDGCLDTLLTKITAEREDPNVSASNAWALYAAETYLESFATPTLPNEPELS
;
A
#
# COMPACT_ATOMS: atom_id res chain seq x y z
N SER A 1 73.62 1.85 -12.25
CA SER A 1 72.52 1.75 -11.28
C SER A 1 71.27 2.39 -11.90
N THR A 2 70.97 1.98 -13.13
CA THR A 2 69.81 1.16 -13.56
C THR A 2 68.55 1.98 -13.87
N VAL A 3 68.78 2.91 -14.79
CA VAL A 3 67.92 3.24 -15.93
C VAL A 3 68.11 2.14 -16.98
N PHE A 4 67.08 1.71 -17.71
CA PHE A 4 67.22 1.42 -19.15
C PHE A 4 65.87 1.47 -19.86
N SER A 5 65.87 2.21 -20.96
CA SER A 5 64.82 2.35 -21.94
C SER A 5 65.32 1.78 -23.27
N SER A 6 64.37 1.55 -24.18
CA SER A 6 64.51 1.40 -25.65
C SER A 6 64.86 0.03 -26.26
N SER A 7 63.97 -0.43 -27.15
CA SER A 7 64.27 -0.51 -28.59
C SER A 7 63.00 -0.68 -29.45
N VAL A 8 62.85 0.22 -30.43
CA VAL A 8 61.94 0.19 -31.60
C VAL A 8 62.60 -0.69 -32.70
N PRO A 9 61.91 -1.17 -33.76
CA PRO A 9 61.72 -0.33 -34.96
C PRO A 9 60.35 -0.50 -35.71
N SER A 10 59.89 0.61 -36.31
CA SER A 10 59.21 0.80 -37.61
C SER A 10 58.16 -0.23 -38.11
N SER A 11 57.01 0.14 -38.69
CA SER A 11 56.83 1.11 -39.78
C SER A 11 55.37 1.46 -40.10
N SER A 12 55.23 2.60 -40.81
CA SER A 12 54.24 2.97 -41.85
C SER A 12 52.78 3.36 -41.49
N ALA A 13 52.53 4.67 -41.61
CA ALA A 13 51.31 5.34 -42.07
C ALA A 13 51.14 5.16 -43.61
N PRO A 14 50.04 5.57 -44.31
CA PRO A 14 49.13 6.67 -43.96
C PRO A 14 47.61 6.55 -44.29
N ALA A 15 46.88 7.48 -43.67
CA ALA A 15 45.66 8.22 -44.04
C ALA A 15 44.75 7.80 -45.21
N SER A 16 43.43 7.77 -44.94
CA SER A 16 42.34 8.45 -45.68
C SER A 16 41.00 8.06 -45.00
N SER A 17 40.29 8.95 -44.30
CA SER A 17 39.23 9.84 -44.81
C SER A 17 38.22 9.16 -45.74
N THR A 18 37.06 8.77 -45.19
CA THR A 18 35.80 8.69 -45.93
C THR A 18 34.66 9.13 -45.03
N SER A 19 34.06 10.23 -45.46
CA SER A 19 32.71 10.72 -45.18
C SER A 19 31.65 9.75 -45.70
N SER A 20 30.58 9.58 -44.94
CA SER A 20 29.24 9.18 -45.39
C SER A 20 28.27 9.89 -44.44
N GLU A 21 27.74 11.05 -44.84
CA GLU A 21 26.41 11.16 -45.43
C GLU A 21 25.34 10.61 -44.47
N GLU A 22 24.91 11.46 -43.53
CA GLU A 22 23.63 11.30 -42.83
C GLU A 22 22.52 11.78 -43.79
N GLU A 23 21.79 10.80 -44.29
CA GLU A 23 20.58 10.94 -45.09
C GLU A 23 19.43 11.32 -44.13
N TRP A 24 19.00 12.58 -44.20
CA TRP A 24 17.77 13.03 -43.54
C TRP A 24 16.60 12.66 -44.43
N GLU A 25 16.01 11.49 -44.17
CA GLU A 25 14.77 11.07 -44.80
C GLU A 25 13.59 11.79 -44.14
N TRP A 26 12.83 12.51 -44.97
CA TRP A 26 11.63 13.25 -44.62
C TRP A 26 10.48 12.27 -44.40
N CYS A 27 9.85 12.31 -43.22
CA CYS A 27 8.47 11.83 -43.07
C CYS A 27 7.53 13.01 -43.35
N GLU A 28 7.02 13.06 -44.58
CA GLU A 28 5.77 13.73 -44.91
C GLU A 28 4.63 12.85 -44.37
N ASP A 29 3.94 13.30 -43.32
CA ASP A 29 2.62 12.77 -42.98
C ASP A 29 1.56 13.66 -43.60
N GLU A 30 0.75 13.03 -44.45
CA GLU A 30 -0.33 13.59 -45.24
C GLU A 30 -1.44 14.20 -44.37
N GLU A 31 -1.80 15.44 -44.67
CA GLU A 31 -3.08 16.04 -44.30
C GLU A 31 -4.20 15.36 -45.12
N GLU A 32 -5.02 14.51 -44.50
CA GLU A 32 -6.36 14.21 -45.01
C GLU A 32 -7.41 15.02 -44.23
N GLU A 33 -7.75 16.18 -44.79
CA GLU A 33 -9.01 16.85 -44.51
C GLU A 33 -10.19 15.97 -44.95
N THR A 34 -11.01 15.53 -44.01
CA THR A 34 -12.40 15.16 -44.31
C THR A 34 -13.35 16.04 -43.51
N SER A 35 -13.69 17.18 -44.10
CA SER A 35 -14.83 17.98 -43.70
C SER A 35 -16.12 17.17 -43.92
N SER A 36 -16.87 16.88 -42.86
CA SER A 36 -18.28 16.54 -42.98
C SER A 36 -19.12 17.55 -42.20
N VAL A 37 -19.73 18.44 -42.96
CA VAL A 37 -20.74 19.40 -42.52
C VAL A 37 -22.02 18.62 -42.26
N PHE A 38 -22.41 18.45 -40.99
CA PHE A 38 -23.78 18.13 -40.62
C PHE A 38 -24.41 19.33 -39.92
N SER A 39 -25.17 20.09 -40.70
CA SER A 39 -26.14 21.06 -40.22
C SER A 39 -27.30 20.33 -39.57
N SER A 40 -27.49 20.48 -38.25
CA SER A 40 -28.76 20.23 -37.59
C SER A 40 -29.14 21.45 -36.76
N SER A 41 -29.99 22.27 -37.38
CA SER A 41 -30.78 23.32 -36.75
C SER A 41 -31.73 22.71 -35.72
N VAL A 42 -31.55 23.03 -34.44
CA VAL A 42 -32.60 22.88 -33.42
C VAL A 42 -32.77 24.21 -32.70
N ALA A 43 -34.01 24.68 -32.71
CA ALA A 43 -34.45 25.99 -32.23
C ALA A 43 -34.30 26.14 -30.70
N PRO A 44 -34.12 27.38 -30.19
CA PRO A 44 -34.16 27.65 -28.76
C PRO A 44 -35.62 27.78 -28.31
N SER A 45 -36.11 26.82 -27.51
CA SER A 45 -37.32 27.03 -26.72
C SER A 45 -36.94 27.74 -25.42
N SER A 46 -37.13 29.05 -25.44
CA SER A 46 -37.20 29.92 -24.27
C SER A 46 -38.36 29.53 -23.36
N SER A 47 -38.06 29.05 -22.15
CA SER A 47 -39.02 28.99 -21.04
C SER A 47 -38.47 29.80 -19.88
N SER A 48 -38.96 31.02 -19.78
CA SER A 48 -38.78 31.95 -18.68
C SER A 48 -39.48 31.41 -17.43
N MET A 49 -38.74 31.05 -16.38
CA MET A 49 -39.32 30.90 -15.04
C MET A 49 -39.18 32.21 -14.27
N ILE A 50 -40.33 32.82 -14.01
CA ILE A 50 -40.52 33.94 -13.09
C ILE A 50 -40.37 33.38 -11.68
N ILE A 51 -39.30 33.75 -10.96
CA ILE A 51 -39.22 33.56 -9.50
C ILE A 51 -39.87 34.77 -8.86
N SER A 52 -41.09 34.58 -8.36
CA SER A 52 -41.77 35.53 -7.49
C SER A 52 -41.13 35.52 -6.10
N SER A 53 -40.45 36.61 -5.78
CA SER A 53 -40.06 36.99 -4.43
C SER A 53 -41.28 37.17 -3.52
N SER A 54 -41.34 36.41 -2.43
CA SER A 54 -42.30 36.62 -1.34
C SER A 54 -41.54 36.87 -0.04
N ILE A 55 -41.55 38.14 0.37
CA ILE A 55 -41.12 38.62 1.68
C ILE A 55 -42.22 38.27 2.69
N ALA A 56 -41.89 37.58 3.77
CA ALA A 56 -42.75 37.49 4.95
C ALA A 56 -41.92 37.74 6.21
N SER A 57 -42.25 38.85 6.86
CA SER A 57 -41.69 39.33 8.11
C SER A 57 -42.23 38.58 9.34
N SER A 58 -41.35 38.42 10.32
CA SER A 58 -41.56 38.58 11.77
C SER A 58 -42.63 37.76 12.49
N SER A 59 -42.19 36.97 13.46
CA SER A 59 -42.77 37.02 14.82
C SER A 59 -41.68 36.78 15.88
N ALA A 60 -41.63 37.70 16.83
CA ALA A 60 -40.78 37.67 18.00
C ALA A 60 -41.34 36.65 19.01
N ALA A 61 -40.48 35.82 19.59
CA ALA A 61 -40.81 35.00 20.75
C ALA A 61 -39.89 35.36 21.92
N SER A 62 -40.56 35.70 23.02
CA SER A 62 -40.03 36.28 24.25
C SER A 62 -39.06 35.38 25.01
N SER A 63 -38.02 36.02 25.53
CA SER A 63 -37.06 35.47 26.48
C SER A 63 -37.70 35.39 27.87
N SER A 64 -37.70 34.21 28.49
CA SER A 64 -37.97 34.02 29.91
C SER A 64 -36.70 33.52 30.59
N ILE A 65 -36.09 34.40 31.40
CA ILE A 65 -34.95 34.10 32.26
C ILE A 65 -35.49 33.40 33.51
N ILE A 66 -35.10 32.13 33.70
CA ILE A 66 -35.27 31.42 34.97
C ILE A 66 -33.87 31.20 35.54
N SER A 67 -33.58 31.90 36.64
CA SER A 67 -32.43 31.65 37.50
C SER A 67 -32.70 30.42 38.35
N SER A 68 -31.88 29.39 38.21
CA SER A 68 -31.82 28.26 39.14
C SER A 68 -30.42 28.18 39.73
N SER A 69 -30.38 28.17 41.06
CA SER A 69 -29.21 28.10 41.92
C SER A 69 -28.43 26.79 41.78
N VAL A 70 -27.11 26.94 41.81
CA VAL A 70 -26.06 25.94 41.63
C VAL A 70 -25.89 25.07 42.88
N SER A 71 -25.78 23.75 42.71
CA SER A 71 -25.23 22.82 43.70
C SER A 71 -24.07 22.08 43.06
N SER A 72 -22.86 22.38 43.50
CA SER A 72 -21.59 21.94 42.94
C SER A 72 -21.25 20.49 43.35
N ALA A 73 -21.38 19.57 42.40
CA ALA A 73 -20.68 18.29 42.40
C ALA A 73 -19.34 18.45 41.66
N PRO A 74 -18.30 17.68 42.00
CA PRO A 74 -17.01 17.74 41.30
C PRO A 74 -17.19 17.37 39.81
N PRO A 75 -16.46 18.03 38.89
CA PRO A 75 -16.62 17.81 37.45
C PRO A 75 -16.22 16.37 37.12
N ALA A 76 -17.15 15.65 36.50
CA ALA A 76 -16.83 14.42 35.80
C ALA A 76 -15.81 14.74 34.72
N GLU A 77 -14.76 13.92 34.61
CA GLU A 77 -13.80 13.96 33.52
C GLU A 77 -14.56 14.04 32.20
N SER A 78 -14.39 15.17 31.50
CA SER A 78 -14.97 15.39 30.18
C SER A 78 -14.23 14.49 29.20
N SER A 79 -14.66 13.23 29.10
CA SER A 79 -14.23 12.35 28.03
C SER A 79 -14.52 13.06 26.71
N LEU A 80 -13.47 13.39 25.95
CA LEU A 80 -13.61 13.88 24.59
C LEU A 80 -14.60 12.95 23.85
N PRO A 81 -15.55 13.50 23.06
CA PRO A 81 -16.38 12.65 22.22
C PRO A 81 -15.44 11.76 21.40
N PRO A 82 -15.70 10.45 21.32
CA PRO A 82 -14.82 9.53 20.61
C PRO A 82 -14.58 10.06 19.19
N PRO A 83 -13.34 9.99 18.69
CA PRO A 83 -13.02 10.44 17.33
C PRO A 83 -14.01 9.81 16.36
N SER A 84 -14.53 10.62 15.44
CA SER A 84 -15.45 10.12 14.42
C SER A 84 -14.75 9.00 13.64
N PRO A 85 -15.42 7.86 13.39
CA PRO A 85 -14.77 6.73 12.74
C PRO A 85 -14.20 7.17 11.38
N PRO A 86 -12.97 6.76 11.03
CA PRO A 86 -12.26 7.26 9.85
C PRO A 86 -12.92 6.86 8.52
N ASN A 87 -13.85 5.91 8.54
CA ASN A 87 -14.60 5.42 7.38
C ASN A 87 -16.10 5.66 7.60
N CYS A 88 -16.71 6.48 6.75
CA CYS A 88 -18.15 6.73 6.79
C CYS A 88 -18.95 5.81 5.88
N PHE A 89 -18.31 5.07 4.98
CA PHE A 89 -18.97 4.09 4.10
C PHE A 89 -18.55 2.67 4.44
N GLU A 90 -19.54 1.81 4.66
CA GLU A 90 -19.41 0.36 4.70
C GLU A 90 -19.84 -0.25 3.37
N VAL A 91 -19.17 -1.32 2.95
CA VAL A 91 -19.45 -2.00 1.69
C VAL A 91 -20.33 -3.21 1.99
N THR A 92 -21.48 -3.32 1.33
CA THR A 92 -22.36 -4.49 1.43
C THR A 92 -22.63 -5.12 0.06
N GLY A 93 -22.77 -6.45 0.00
CA GLY A 93 -22.95 -7.21 -1.25
C GLY A 93 -21.65 -7.69 -1.91
N VAL A 94 -20.52 -7.04 -1.59
CA VAL A 94 -19.15 -7.50 -1.92
C VAL A 94 -18.27 -7.38 -0.68
N SER A 95 -17.12 -8.05 -0.67
CA SER A 95 -16.20 -8.08 0.45
C SER A 95 -14.85 -7.48 0.08
N GLN A 96 -14.34 -6.62 0.96
CA GLN A 96 -12.96 -6.12 0.88
C GLN A 96 -11.99 -7.25 1.27
N GLY A 97 -10.83 -7.32 0.62
CA GLY A 97 -9.82 -8.37 0.89
C GLY A 97 -10.13 -9.75 0.30
N THR A 98 -11.25 -9.95 -0.40
CA THR A 98 -11.60 -11.21 -1.08
C THR A 98 -11.89 -11.00 -2.57
N PHE A 99 -12.08 -12.10 -3.31
CA PHE A 99 -12.40 -12.08 -4.74
C PHE A 99 -13.92 -12.04 -4.98
N ASN A 100 -14.39 -10.98 -5.65
CA ASN A 100 -15.81 -10.71 -5.85
C ASN A 100 -16.28 -11.09 -7.26
N PRO A 101 -17.53 -11.55 -7.47
CA PRO A 101 -18.02 -11.88 -8.80
C PRO A 101 -18.04 -10.66 -9.71
N GLN A 102 -17.46 -10.76 -10.91
CA GLN A 102 -17.48 -9.66 -11.88
C GLN A 102 -18.92 -9.25 -12.22
N GLY A 103 -19.16 -7.94 -12.23
CA GLY A 103 -20.50 -7.38 -12.46
C GLY A 103 -21.43 -7.44 -11.26
N ALA A 104 -21.01 -7.99 -10.11
CA ALA A 104 -21.81 -7.96 -8.89
C ALA A 104 -22.23 -6.53 -8.53
N GLN A 105 -23.51 -6.37 -8.18
CA GLN A 105 -23.99 -5.15 -7.57
C GLN A 105 -23.65 -5.13 -6.09
N PHE A 106 -23.32 -3.95 -5.58
CA PHE A 106 -23.01 -3.73 -4.18
C PHE A 106 -23.47 -2.35 -3.75
N LYS A 107 -23.53 -2.13 -2.44
CA LYS A 107 -23.91 -0.86 -1.85
C LYS A 107 -22.78 -0.30 -1.01
N LEU A 108 -22.73 1.03 -0.99
CA LEU A 108 -21.97 1.82 -0.05
C LEU A 108 -22.97 2.40 0.95
N GLU A 109 -23.05 1.78 2.12
CA GLU A 109 -23.91 2.17 3.23
C GLU A 109 -23.18 3.26 4.02
N TYR A 110 -23.73 4.46 4.03
CA TYR A 110 -23.20 5.56 4.81
C TYR A 110 -23.65 5.43 6.27
N ILE A 111 -22.69 5.22 7.18
CA ILE A 111 -22.91 4.87 8.59
C ILE A 111 -22.63 6.01 9.58
N CYS A 112 -22.14 7.16 9.10
CA CYS A 112 -21.85 8.29 9.96
C CYS A 112 -23.15 8.97 10.47
N PRO A 113 -23.15 9.63 11.64
CA PRO A 113 -24.38 10.11 12.30
C PRO A 113 -25.18 11.16 11.51
N VAL A 114 -24.50 11.95 10.68
CA VAL A 114 -25.09 13.02 9.87
C VAL A 114 -25.39 12.44 8.51
N GLY A 115 -26.66 12.38 8.08
CA GLY A 115 -27.07 11.69 6.85
C GLY A 115 -26.29 12.08 5.60
N LEU A 116 -26.29 11.21 4.59
CA LEU A 116 -25.69 11.51 3.29
C LEU A 116 -26.59 12.48 2.51
N ASN A 117 -26.02 13.51 1.89
CA ASN A 117 -26.77 14.34 0.95
C ASN A 117 -26.85 13.63 -0.42
N PRO A 118 -28.04 13.20 -0.87
CA PRO A 118 -28.19 12.39 -2.08
C PRO A 118 -27.92 13.18 -3.37
N ASP A 119 -27.98 14.51 -3.34
CA ASP A 119 -27.82 15.35 -4.53
C ASP A 119 -26.35 15.72 -4.80
N THR A 120 -25.46 15.41 -3.87
CA THR A 120 -24.07 15.89 -3.89
C THR A 120 -23.10 14.73 -3.71
N TYR A 121 -23.03 13.84 -4.70
CA TYR A 121 -22.02 12.79 -4.75
C TYR A 121 -21.48 12.55 -6.16
N SER A 122 -20.29 11.96 -6.23
CA SER A 122 -19.64 11.48 -7.44
C SER A 122 -18.77 10.28 -7.12
N ILE A 123 -18.79 9.27 -7.98
CA ILE A 123 -18.03 8.04 -7.78
C ILE A 123 -17.15 7.75 -8.99
N TYR A 124 -15.93 7.32 -8.71
CA TYR A 124 -14.93 6.93 -9.70
C TYR A 124 -14.44 5.51 -9.41
N SER A 125 -14.09 4.75 -10.45
CA SER A 125 -13.34 3.51 -10.35
C SER A 125 -12.12 3.63 -11.23
N ASN A 126 -10.93 3.48 -10.65
CA ASN A 126 -9.66 3.66 -11.38
C ASN A 126 -9.62 4.99 -12.16
N TRP A 127 -10.17 6.07 -11.56
CA TRP A 127 -10.26 7.43 -12.10
C TRP A 127 -11.21 7.63 -13.28
N ALA A 128 -11.92 6.59 -13.70
CA ALA A 128 -13.04 6.72 -14.62
C ALA A 128 -14.34 6.92 -13.82
N PRO A 129 -15.24 7.82 -14.24
CA PRO A 129 -16.52 8.00 -13.57
C PRO A 129 -17.35 6.71 -13.66
N VAL A 130 -17.92 6.28 -12.53
CA VAL A 130 -18.82 5.12 -12.48
C VAL A 130 -20.23 5.59 -12.84
N THR A 131 -20.74 5.09 -13.95
CA THR A 131 -22.10 5.42 -14.43
C THR A 131 -23.13 4.44 -13.88
N GLY A 132 -24.41 4.83 -13.90
CA GLY A 132 -25.51 3.96 -13.46
C GLY A 132 -25.56 3.72 -11.94
N THR A 133 -24.98 4.63 -11.15
CA THR A 133 -25.16 4.61 -9.69
C THR A 133 -26.56 5.09 -9.32
N THR A 134 -27.13 4.54 -8.26
CA THR A 134 -28.40 5.02 -7.69
C THR A 134 -28.21 5.32 -6.21
N VAL A 135 -28.78 6.43 -5.74
CA VAL A 135 -28.77 6.80 -4.33
C VAL A 135 -30.17 6.65 -3.75
N GLU A 136 -30.27 5.98 -2.61
CA GLU A 136 -31.52 5.81 -1.86
C GLU A 136 -31.22 6.05 -0.37
N GLY A 137 -31.58 7.23 0.13
CA GLY A 137 -31.23 7.66 1.49
C GLY A 137 -29.71 7.69 1.70
N ASN A 138 -29.23 6.91 2.67
CA ASN A 138 -27.81 6.80 3.02
C ASN A 138 -27.07 5.70 2.23
N SER A 139 -27.68 5.11 1.22
CA SER A 139 -27.07 4.01 0.45
C SER A 139 -26.83 4.44 -0.99
N ILE A 140 -25.61 4.24 -1.48
CA ILE A 140 -25.29 4.35 -2.91
C ILE A 140 -25.11 2.95 -3.48
N THR A 141 -25.90 2.58 -4.49
CA THR A 141 -25.79 1.30 -5.18
C THR A 141 -24.91 1.45 -6.43
N LEU A 142 -24.00 0.50 -6.62
CA LEU A 142 -23.08 0.40 -7.75
C LEU A 142 -23.15 -1.00 -8.34
N GLY A 143 -22.66 -1.16 -9.57
CA GLY A 143 -22.51 -2.46 -10.21
C GLY A 143 -21.69 -2.37 -11.48
N ASN A 144 -21.58 -3.49 -12.20
CA ASN A 144 -20.93 -3.55 -13.52
C ASN A 144 -19.46 -3.07 -13.54
N LEU A 145 -18.75 -3.20 -12.42
CA LEU A 145 -17.31 -2.94 -12.42
C LEU A 145 -16.57 -4.00 -13.25
N PRO A 146 -15.53 -3.60 -14.00
CA PRO A 146 -14.73 -4.54 -14.79
C PRO A 146 -13.99 -5.54 -13.90
N GLY A 147 -13.60 -6.68 -14.46
CA GLY A 147 -12.73 -7.65 -13.78
C GLY A 147 -11.37 -7.03 -13.43
N GLY A 148 -10.79 -7.44 -12.31
CA GLY A 148 -9.52 -6.96 -11.79
C GLY A 148 -9.65 -6.07 -10.57
N LEU A 149 -8.56 -5.39 -10.22
CA LEU A 149 -8.51 -4.43 -9.12
C LEU A 149 -9.20 -3.13 -9.53
N ASN A 150 -10.16 -2.69 -8.71
CA ASN A 150 -10.92 -1.47 -8.86
C ASN A 150 -10.73 -0.60 -7.62
N LEU A 151 -10.20 0.61 -7.79
CA LEU A 151 -10.09 1.62 -6.75
C LEU A 151 -11.32 2.52 -6.77
N VAL A 152 -12.35 2.14 -6.01
CA VAL A 152 -13.62 2.88 -5.95
C VAL A 152 -13.47 4.08 -5.03
N THR A 153 -13.53 5.29 -5.58
CA THR A 153 -13.39 6.56 -4.84
C THR A 153 -14.70 7.33 -4.85
N ILE A 154 -15.16 7.73 -3.67
CA ILE A 154 -16.40 8.47 -3.45
C ILE A 154 -16.04 9.89 -3.03
N PHE A 155 -16.65 10.87 -3.68
CA PHE A 155 -16.69 12.26 -3.25
C PHE A 155 -18.15 12.58 -2.94
N ALA A 156 -18.47 12.99 -1.71
CA ALA A 156 -19.83 13.32 -1.32
C ALA A 156 -19.88 14.43 -0.27
N PHE A 157 -21.07 14.86 0.10
CA PHE A 157 -21.30 15.69 1.28
C PHE A 157 -22.31 15.03 2.22
N ASP A 158 -22.15 15.25 3.51
CA ASP A 158 -23.22 14.96 4.46
C ASP A 158 -24.30 16.05 4.41
N THR A 159 -25.40 15.86 5.15
CA THR A 159 -26.51 16.81 5.22
C THR A 159 -26.14 18.13 5.90
N ASP A 160 -25.00 18.18 6.60
CA ASP A 160 -24.46 19.40 7.19
C ASP A 160 -23.52 20.15 6.23
N GLY A 161 -23.30 19.62 5.01
CA GLY A 161 -22.43 20.21 4.00
C GLY A 161 -20.94 19.95 4.23
N LYS A 162 -20.57 18.96 5.05
CA LYS A 162 -19.18 18.54 5.20
C LYS A 162 -18.79 17.60 4.08
N ALA A 163 -17.63 17.84 3.48
CA ALA A 163 -17.10 16.99 2.42
C ALA A 163 -16.63 15.63 2.96
N LEU A 164 -16.94 14.59 2.19
CA LEU A 164 -16.63 13.20 2.43
C LEU A 164 -15.81 12.67 1.25
N VAL A 165 -14.64 12.11 1.52
CA VAL A 165 -13.82 11.45 0.50
C VAL A 165 -13.35 10.10 1.04
N GLN A 166 -13.62 9.01 0.31
CA GLN A 166 -13.19 7.67 0.70
C GLN A 166 -12.85 6.83 -0.53
N THR A 167 -11.70 6.16 -0.50
CA THR A 167 -11.27 5.17 -1.50
C THR A 167 -11.31 3.76 -0.92
N ILE A 168 -11.88 2.83 -1.69
CA ILE A 168 -12.16 1.45 -1.32
C ILE A 168 -11.62 0.54 -2.45
N PRO A 169 -10.56 -0.25 -2.21
CA PRO A 169 -10.08 -1.20 -3.19
C PRO A 169 -10.99 -2.43 -3.22
N LEU A 170 -11.31 -2.94 -4.41
CA LEU A 170 -12.11 -4.16 -4.62
C LEU A 170 -11.53 -4.98 -5.78
N VAL A 171 -11.49 -6.30 -5.66
CA VAL A 171 -11.04 -7.20 -6.73
C VAL A 171 -12.21 -8.02 -7.26
N PHE A 172 -12.36 -8.03 -8.58
CA PHE A 172 -13.43 -8.74 -9.28
C PHE A 172 -12.89 -9.79 -10.27
N GLY A 173 -13.62 -10.89 -10.46
CA GLY A 173 -13.31 -11.89 -11.48
C GLY A 173 -14.51 -12.79 -11.81
N ASP A 174 -14.42 -13.52 -12.92
CA ASP A 174 -15.52 -14.31 -13.47
C ASP A 174 -15.18 -15.79 -13.69
N LYS A 175 -13.95 -16.22 -13.35
CA LYS A 175 -13.50 -17.60 -13.54
C LYS A 175 -13.44 -18.38 -12.23
N SER A 176 -13.45 -19.70 -12.37
CA SER A 176 -13.19 -20.64 -11.28
C SER A 176 -11.86 -21.34 -11.49
N VAL A 177 -11.13 -21.54 -10.41
CA VAL A 177 -9.80 -22.14 -10.35
C VAL A 177 -9.87 -23.40 -9.51
N GLN A 178 -9.33 -24.48 -10.04
CA GLN A 178 -9.25 -25.76 -9.36
C GLN A 178 -7.81 -26.06 -8.98
N VAL A 179 -7.59 -26.39 -7.71
CA VAL A 179 -6.30 -26.76 -7.14
C VAL A 179 -6.43 -28.16 -6.54
N ILE A 180 -5.66 -29.12 -7.05
CA ILE A 180 -5.57 -30.46 -6.46
C ILE A 180 -4.35 -30.49 -5.53
N ALA A 181 -4.58 -30.64 -4.22
CA ALA A 181 -3.55 -30.82 -3.22
C ALA A 181 -3.15 -32.29 -3.07
N ARG A 182 -1.86 -32.54 -2.90
CA ARG A 182 -1.31 -33.87 -2.61
C ARG A 182 -0.52 -33.90 -1.31
N ASP A 183 -0.39 -35.05 -0.70
CA ASP A 183 0.43 -35.24 0.49
C ASP A 183 1.92 -35.38 0.08
N PRO A 184 2.86 -35.45 1.05
CA PRO A 184 4.28 -35.68 0.78
C PRO A 184 4.58 -36.92 -0.07
N SER A 185 3.71 -37.92 0.01
CA SER A 185 3.83 -39.21 -0.68
C SER A 185 3.19 -39.17 -2.07
N GLY A 186 2.58 -38.05 -2.47
CA GLY A 186 1.87 -37.87 -3.73
C GLY A 186 0.42 -38.36 -3.74
N ASN A 187 -0.15 -38.80 -2.60
CA ASN A 187 -1.57 -39.14 -2.50
C ASN A 187 -2.42 -37.87 -2.47
N LEU A 188 -3.72 -37.97 -2.74
CA LEU A 188 -4.63 -36.82 -2.59
C LEU A 188 -4.67 -36.37 -1.12
N PHE A 189 -4.76 -35.06 -0.89
CA PHE A 189 -4.67 -34.50 0.47
C PHE A 189 -6.01 -33.93 0.95
N PRO A 190 -6.97 -34.78 1.39
CA PRO A 190 -8.27 -34.31 1.85
C PRO A 190 -8.16 -33.54 3.17
N GLY A 191 -8.96 -32.49 3.32
CA GLY A 191 -8.94 -31.64 4.52
C GLY A 191 -7.76 -30.66 4.58
N ALA A 192 -6.90 -30.61 3.57
CA ALA A 192 -5.86 -29.60 3.46
C ALA A 192 -6.47 -28.21 3.26
N THR A 193 -5.89 -27.21 3.90
CA THR A 193 -6.25 -25.81 3.72
C THR A 193 -5.45 -25.24 2.57
N VAL A 194 -6.12 -24.75 1.53
CA VAL A 194 -5.48 -24.11 0.36
C VAL A 194 -5.79 -22.62 0.40
N THR A 195 -4.75 -21.80 0.42
CA THR A 195 -4.86 -20.34 0.40
C THR A 195 -4.34 -19.82 -0.93
N LEU A 196 -5.19 -19.10 -1.65
CA LEU A 196 -4.89 -18.42 -2.90
C LEU A 196 -4.70 -16.92 -2.61
N THR A 197 -3.53 -16.36 -2.90
CA THR A 197 -3.20 -14.95 -2.64
C THR A 197 -2.88 -14.22 -3.94
N SER A 198 -3.49 -13.06 -4.17
CA SER A 198 -3.18 -12.25 -5.36
C SER A 198 -1.78 -11.65 -5.25
N VAL A 199 -1.02 -11.72 -6.35
CA VAL A 199 0.31 -11.11 -6.41
C VAL A 199 0.23 -9.60 -6.64
N PHE A 200 -0.76 -9.12 -7.41
CA PHE A 200 -0.93 -7.69 -7.72
C PHE A 200 -1.85 -6.95 -6.76
N ALA A 201 -2.91 -7.60 -6.28
CA ALA A 201 -3.81 -7.01 -5.30
C ALA A 201 -3.36 -7.44 -3.90
N VAL A 202 -2.40 -6.68 -3.35
CA VAL A 202 -1.86 -6.92 -2.01
C VAL A 202 -2.99 -6.95 -0.97
N GLY A 203 -2.97 -7.96 -0.09
CA GLY A 203 -3.97 -8.14 0.95
C GLY A 203 -5.22 -8.91 0.50
N TYR A 204 -5.30 -9.32 -0.77
CA TYR A 204 -6.41 -10.13 -1.26
C TYR A 204 -6.05 -11.61 -1.25
N SER A 205 -6.85 -12.39 -0.52
CA SER A 205 -6.70 -13.84 -0.48
C SER A 205 -8.05 -14.53 -0.37
N ALA A 206 -8.06 -15.82 -0.69
CA ALA A 206 -9.17 -16.71 -0.42
C ALA A 206 -8.60 -18.01 0.14
N THR A 207 -9.32 -18.64 1.07
CA THR A 207 -8.92 -19.92 1.67
C THR A 207 -10.05 -20.92 1.51
N VAL A 208 -9.71 -22.13 1.04
CA VAL A 208 -10.64 -23.22 0.79
C VAL A 208 -10.06 -24.52 1.33
N THR A 209 -10.86 -25.32 2.03
CA THR A 209 -10.47 -26.67 2.43
C THR A 209 -10.74 -27.65 1.30
N THR A 210 -9.78 -28.53 1.03
CA THR A 210 -9.92 -29.56 0.00
C THR A 210 -10.98 -30.59 0.35
N ASP A 211 -11.69 -31.06 -0.67
CA ASP A 211 -12.67 -32.14 -0.53
C ASP A 211 -12.01 -33.52 -0.35
N GLY A 212 -12.82 -34.59 -0.36
CA GLY A 212 -12.33 -35.98 -0.26
C GLY A 212 -11.37 -36.41 -1.38
N ASN A 213 -11.31 -35.66 -2.48
CA ASN A 213 -10.39 -35.89 -3.59
C ASN A 213 -9.19 -34.92 -3.57
N GLY A 214 -8.97 -34.20 -2.47
CA GLY A 214 -7.90 -33.20 -2.39
C GLY A 214 -8.16 -31.97 -3.27
N LEU A 215 -9.38 -31.75 -3.75
CA LEU A 215 -9.71 -30.64 -4.65
C LEU A 215 -10.19 -29.42 -3.87
N ALA A 216 -9.57 -28.26 -4.10
CA ALA A 216 -10.03 -26.95 -3.70
C ALA A 216 -10.49 -26.15 -4.93
N VAL A 217 -11.64 -25.48 -4.82
CA VAL A 217 -12.20 -24.67 -5.91
C VAL A 217 -12.37 -23.22 -5.45
N PHE A 218 -11.68 -22.31 -6.12
CA PHE A 218 -11.80 -20.86 -5.93
C PHE A 218 -12.67 -20.28 -7.02
N ASN A 219 -13.58 -19.38 -6.67
CA ASN A 219 -14.46 -18.71 -7.63
C ASN A 219 -14.09 -17.23 -7.73
N ASN A 220 -14.62 -16.57 -8.77
CA ASN A 220 -14.48 -15.13 -8.99
C ASN A 220 -13.04 -14.67 -9.20
N ILE A 221 -12.23 -15.53 -9.80
CA ILE A 221 -10.81 -15.27 -10.02
C ILE A 221 -10.65 -14.54 -11.35
N ASN A 222 -9.86 -13.47 -11.37
CA ASN A 222 -9.46 -12.81 -12.61
C ASN A 222 -8.35 -13.64 -13.28
N PRO A 223 -8.55 -14.15 -14.51
CA PRO A 223 -7.59 -15.03 -15.17
C PRO A 223 -6.29 -14.33 -15.57
N SER A 224 -6.29 -13.01 -15.72
CA SER A 224 -5.12 -12.21 -16.08
C SER A 224 -4.26 -11.83 -14.87
N THR A 225 -4.68 -12.21 -13.66
CA THR A 225 -3.93 -11.95 -12.43
C THR A 225 -3.15 -13.20 -12.02
N PRO A 226 -1.86 -13.11 -11.69
CA PRO A 226 -1.10 -14.21 -11.08
C PRO A 226 -1.43 -14.36 -9.60
N TYR A 227 -1.38 -15.60 -9.12
CA TYR A 227 -1.71 -15.95 -7.74
C TYR A 227 -0.68 -16.89 -7.13
N HIS A 228 -0.36 -16.67 -5.87
CA HIS A 228 0.36 -17.64 -5.04
C HIS A 228 -0.63 -18.64 -4.44
N ILE A 229 -0.26 -19.92 -4.40
CA ILE A 229 -0.96 -20.94 -3.62
C ILE A 229 -0.07 -21.40 -2.50
N GLN A 230 -0.66 -21.41 -1.31
CA GLN A 230 -0.15 -22.16 -0.18
C GLN A 230 -1.10 -23.29 0.14
N VAL A 231 -0.57 -24.47 0.47
CA VAL A 231 -1.32 -25.60 0.97
C VAL A 231 -0.78 -26.00 2.33
N THR A 232 -1.65 -26.05 3.33
CA THR A 232 -1.35 -26.53 4.68
C THR A 232 -2.17 -27.78 4.97
N GLY A 233 -1.49 -28.90 5.14
CA GLY A 233 -2.07 -30.18 5.51
C GLY A 233 -2.64 -30.19 6.94
N PRO A 234 -3.59 -31.09 7.25
CA PRO A 234 -4.07 -31.29 8.63
C PRO A 234 -2.97 -31.73 9.62
N ASP A 235 -1.87 -32.27 9.10
CA ASP A 235 -0.68 -32.69 9.84
C ASP A 235 0.35 -31.56 10.02
N GLY A 236 0.03 -30.33 9.59
CA GLY A 236 0.94 -29.19 9.62
C GLY A 236 1.99 -29.19 8.49
N SER A 237 1.95 -30.15 7.57
CA SER A 237 2.80 -30.10 6.39
C SER A 237 2.42 -28.90 5.51
N VAL A 238 3.42 -28.18 5.00
CA VAL A 238 3.20 -27.03 4.12
C VAL A 238 3.81 -27.35 2.76
N GLY A 239 3.06 -27.06 1.70
CA GLY A 239 3.54 -27.07 0.33
C GLY A 239 3.14 -25.76 -0.35
N ASP A 240 4.06 -25.16 -1.09
CA ASP A 240 3.84 -23.92 -1.82
C ASP A 240 3.93 -24.14 -3.33
N GLY A 241 3.21 -23.33 -4.09
CA GLY A 241 3.28 -23.30 -5.55
C GLY A 241 2.69 -22.01 -6.10
N THR A 242 3.07 -21.62 -7.32
CA THR A 242 2.53 -20.41 -7.97
C THR A 242 1.64 -20.79 -9.14
N ILE A 243 0.47 -20.15 -9.27
CA ILE A 243 -0.38 -20.24 -10.46
C ILE A 243 -0.20 -19.03 -11.33
N VAL A 244 -0.05 -19.31 -12.61
CA VAL A 244 0.06 -18.34 -13.68
C VAL A 244 -1.22 -18.34 -14.50
N ALA A 245 -1.60 -17.14 -14.98
CA ALA A 245 -2.78 -16.78 -15.76
C ALA A 245 -3.52 -17.94 -16.47
N PHE A 246 -4.85 -17.96 -16.33
CA PHE A 246 -5.68 -19.13 -16.62
C PHE A 246 -6.09 -19.30 -18.08
N GLU A 247 -5.89 -20.53 -18.58
CA GLU A 247 -6.85 -21.29 -19.40
C GLU A 247 -6.97 -22.74 -18.86
N GLY A 248 -7.73 -22.99 -17.78
CA GLY A 248 -8.10 -24.35 -17.35
C GLY A 248 -7.70 -24.80 -15.92
N SER A 249 -7.81 -26.10 -15.63
CA SER A 249 -7.49 -26.71 -14.34
C SER A 249 -5.99 -27.06 -14.22
N ARG A 250 -5.39 -26.89 -13.02
CA ARG A 250 -4.01 -27.34 -12.75
C ARG A 250 -3.95 -28.25 -11.53
N GLU A 251 -3.13 -29.28 -11.65
CA GLU A 251 -2.67 -30.09 -10.52
C GLU A 251 -1.51 -29.35 -9.85
N VAL A 252 -1.62 -29.09 -8.54
CA VAL A 252 -0.56 -28.44 -7.77
C VAL A 252 0.07 -29.49 -6.89
N ARG A 253 1.25 -29.95 -7.32
CA ARG A 253 2.04 -30.87 -6.49
C ARG A 253 2.71 -30.06 -5.41
N THR A 254 2.05 -30.01 -4.27
CA THR A 254 2.63 -29.69 -2.98
C THR A 254 3.88 -30.52 -2.78
N ARG A 255 5.04 -29.86 -2.89
CA ARG A 255 6.28 -30.44 -2.40
C ARG A 255 6.20 -30.33 -0.88
N SER A 256 5.87 -31.43 -0.21
CA SER A 256 5.92 -31.44 1.25
C SER A 256 7.33 -31.11 1.68
N ILE A 257 7.41 -30.11 2.55
CA ILE A 257 8.59 -29.93 3.38
C ILE A 257 8.36 -30.85 4.60
N PRO A 258 9.15 -31.94 4.76
CA PRO A 258 8.92 -32.93 5.82
C PRO A 258 8.87 -32.28 7.22
N PRO A 259 8.27 -32.96 8.21
CA PRO A 259 8.34 -32.55 9.61
C PRO A 259 9.80 -32.22 9.96
N ILE A 260 10.00 -31.20 10.81
CA ILE A 260 11.36 -30.79 11.21
C ILE A 260 11.99 -31.93 12.01
N ASP A 261 12.75 -32.80 11.34
CA ASP A 261 13.54 -33.85 11.97
C ASP A 261 14.95 -33.31 12.25
N ALA A 262 15.24 -33.08 13.53
CA ALA A 262 16.54 -32.59 13.98
C ALA A 262 17.72 -33.51 13.58
N ALA A 263 17.46 -34.76 13.17
CA ALA A 263 18.49 -35.76 12.94
C ALA A 263 19.11 -35.77 11.52
N ASN A 264 18.50 -35.12 10.52
CA ASN A 264 18.88 -35.34 9.10
C ASN A 264 19.34 -34.09 8.31
N ASP A 265 19.36 -32.90 8.90
CA ASP A 265 19.93 -31.72 8.22
C ASP A 265 21.42 -31.57 8.58
N ASN A 266 22.29 -31.99 7.66
CA ASN A 266 23.74 -31.75 7.69
C ASN A 266 24.08 -30.27 7.44
N PHE A 267 23.49 -29.37 8.23
CA PHE A 267 23.80 -27.94 8.24
C PHE A 267 24.13 -27.49 9.66
N GLY A 268 25.20 -28.07 10.21
CA GLY A 268 25.73 -27.71 11.52
C GLY A 268 26.42 -26.35 11.48
N MET A 269 25.69 -25.27 11.76
CA MET A 269 26.29 -24.10 12.38
C MET A 269 26.43 -24.39 13.87
N THR A 270 27.61 -24.86 14.27
CA THR A 270 27.95 -24.97 15.69
C THR A 270 28.40 -23.60 16.20
N GLY A 271 27.86 -23.13 17.33
CA GLY A 271 28.31 -21.89 17.99
C GLY A 271 27.25 -20.82 18.31
N PHE A 272 26.01 -21.21 18.61
CA PHE A 272 24.99 -20.25 19.06
C PHE A 272 25.07 -20.04 20.59
N ASP A 273 25.90 -19.09 21.05
CA ASP A 273 26.05 -18.78 22.49
C ASP A 273 25.43 -17.42 22.90
N GLY A 274 24.65 -16.74 22.05
CA GLY A 274 23.99 -15.47 22.41
C GLY A 274 23.08 -14.82 21.35
N PRO A 275 22.36 -13.73 21.69
CA PRO A 275 21.57 -12.93 20.75
C PRO A 275 22.46 -12.19 19.74
N GLY A 276 22.08 -12.17 18.46
CA GLY A 276 22.84 -11.49 17.40
C GLY A 276 22.63 -12.07 15.99
N TRP A 277 23.17 -11.36 15.00
CA TRP A 277 23.20 -11.80 13.60
C TRP A 277 24.39 -12.72 13.35
N TYR A 278 24.15 -13.88 12.74
CA TYR A 278 25.23 -14.73 12.25
C TYR A 278 25.45 -14.48 10.75
N GLN A 279 26.62 -13.97 10.41
CA GLN A 279 27.13 -14.04 9.04
C GLN A 279 27.58 -15.47 8.79
N GLY A 280 26.80 -16.24 8.02
CA GLY A 280 27.31 -17.49 7.48
C GLY A 280 28.31 -17.19 6.38
N ASP A 281 29.44 -17.90 6.36
CA ASP A 281 30.47 -17.84 5.31
C ASP A 281 30.00 -18.42 3.95
N GLY A 282 28.73 -18.26 3.59
CA GLY A 282 28.18 -18.84 2.38
C GLY A 282 26.91 -18.15 1.90
N THR A 283 27.08 -17.22 0.96
CA THR A 283 26.01 -16.78 0.05
C THR A 283 25.50 -18.00 -0.73
N ARG A 284 24.27 -18.45 -0.48
CA ARG A 284 23.65 -19.54 -1.26
C ARG A 284 22.66 -18.97 -2.27
N LYS A 285 22.80 -19.38 -3.52
CA LYS A 285 21.86 -19.10 -4.60
C LYS A 285 20.88 -20.26 -4.75
N VAL A 286 19.60 -19.96 -4.67
CA VAL A 286 18.48 -20.86 -4.98
C VAL A 286 18.00 -20.47 -6.37
N GLY A 287 18.17 -21.32 -7.38
CA GLY A 287 17.69 -21.06 -8.75
C GLY A 287 16.90 -22.25 -9.30
N SER A 288 16.11 -22.01 -10.34
CA SER A 288 15.44 -23.08 -11.08
C SER A 288 16.08 -23.30 -12.43
N GLY A 289 16.72 -24.46 -12.61
CA GLY A 289 17.12 -24.93 -13.94
C GLY A 289 15.96 -25.64 -14.65
N ASP A 290 15.94 -25.53 -15.98
CA ASP A 290 15.12 -26.30 -16.94
C ASP A 290 13.58 -26.20 -16.80
N GLY A 291 13.02 -24.98 -16.80
CA GLY A 291 11.58 -24.73 -17.04
C GLY A 291 10.60 -25.45 -16.10
N THR A 292 11.11 -25.99 -14.98
CA THR A 292 10.34 -26.67 -13.94
C THR A 292 10.46 -25.89 -12.65
N GLN A 293 9.36 -25.74 -11.91
CA GLN A 293 9.34 -25.07 -10.61
C GLN A 293 10.34 -25.75 -9.67
N ALA A 294 11.53 -25.17 -9.50
CA ALA A 294 12.53 -25.68 -8.58
C ALA A 294 12.46 -24.90 -7.27
N SER A 295 11.63 -25.39 -6.35
CA SER A 295 11.83 -25.06 -4.93
C SER A 295 13.12 -25.75 -4.46
N GLN A 296 14.26 -25.05 -4.53
CA GLN A 296 15.49 -25.50 -3.89
C GLN A 296 15.44 -25.11 -2.41
N ASN A 297 15.04 -26.07 -1.58
CA ASN A 297 14.96 -25.90 -0.14
C ASN A 297 16.36 -25.58 0.44
N THR A 298 16.52 -24.42 1.07
CA THR A 298 17.78 -24.07 1.75
C THR A 298 17.99 -24.87 3.04
N GLY A 299 16.93 -25.49 3.58
CA GLY A 299 16.96 -26.50 4.64
C GLY A 299 17.60 -26.03 5.94
N LYS A 300 17.73 -24.72 6.14
CA LYS A 300 18.47 -24.22 7.29
C LYS A 300 17.54 -24.22 8.50
N THR A 301 17.97 -24.92 9.54
CA THR A 301 17.28 -24.97 10.83
C THR A 301 18.12 -24.22 11.87
N VAL A 302 17.47 -23.40 12.69
CA VAL A 302 18.08 -22.67 13.82
C VAL A 302 17.45 -23.18 15.10
N THR A 303 18.28 -23.63 16.04
CA THR A 303 17.82 -24.05 17.36
C THR A 303 17.48 -22.84 18.22
N ILE A 304 16.33 -22.89 18.86
CA ILE A 304 15.87 -21.91 19.82
C ILE A 304 16.49 -22.24 21.19
N PRO A 305 17.27 -21.34 21.81
CA PRO A 305 17.80 -21.59 23.15
C PRO A 305 16.65 -21.78 24.14
N GLY A 306 16.73 -22.80 25.00
CA GLY A 306 15.74 -23.01 26.07
C GLY A 306 15.78 -21.90 27.13
N GLY A 307 14.64 -21.67 27.81
CA GLY A 307 14.56 -20.75 28.97
C GLY A 307 14.38 -19.27 28.61
N ARG A 308 13.74 -18.97 27.48
CA ARG A 308 13.53 -17.59 27.02
C ARG A 308 12.45 -16.88 27.82
N THR A 309 12.69 -15.61 28.12
CA THR A 309 11.69 -14.70 28.66
C THR A 309 11.42 -13.61 27.62
N GLY A 310 10.30 -13.70 26.90
CA GLY A 310 9.87 -12.68 25.94
C GLY A 310 9.76 -13.16 24.49
N THR A 311 9.07 -12.35 23.68
CA THR A 311 8.88 -12.58 22.25
C THR A 311 10.22 -12.54 21.54
N THR A 312 10.45 -13.53 20.69
CA THR A 312 11.65 -13.56 19.86
C THR A 312 11.29 -13.39 18.41
N SER A 313 12.06 -12.55 17.74
CA SER A 313 12.02 -12.46 16.30
C SER A 313 13.20 -13.20 15.66
N PHE A 314 12.90 -14.01 14.66
CA PHE A 314 13.87 -14.67 13.80
C PHE A 314 13.89 -13.96 12.46
N PHE A 315 15.07 -13.77 11.89
CA PHE A 315 15.22 -12.98 10.67
C PHE A 315 15.93 -13.76 9.58
N MET A 316 15.54 -13.51 8.34
CA MET A 316 16.27 -13.89 7.14
C MET A 316 16.53 -12.64 6.29
N GLU A 317 17.80 -12.34 6.04
CA GLU A 317 18.20 -11.36 5.04
C GLU A 317 18.43 -12.06 3.69
N TYR A 318 17.69 -11.61 2.68
CA TYR A 318 17.69 -12.18 1.34
C TYR A 318 17.74 -11.10 0.26
N GLN A 319 18.12 -11.50 -0.94
CA GLN A 319 18.19 -10.66 -2.12
C GLN A 319 17.67 -11.47 -3.29
N PHE A 320 16.72 -10.93 -4.03
CA PHE A 320 16.26 -11.52 -5.28
C PHE A 320 17.04 -10.93 -6.45
N TYR A 321 17.37 -11.78 -7.41
CA TYR A 321 18.04 -11.40 -8.64
C TYR A 321 17.34 -12.12 -9.78
N SER A 322 16.90 -11.39 -10.80
CA SER A 322 16.51 -11.94 -12.09
C SER A 322 17.32 -11.23 -13.17
N SER A 323 17.78 -11.97 -14.19
CA SER A 323 18.35 -11.38 -15.40
C SER A 323 17.29 -11.02 -16.45
N GLU A 324 16.00 -11.14 -16.11
CA GLU A 324 14.90 -10.73 -16.98
C GLU A 324 14.97 -9.21 -17.18
N ILE A 325 15.41 -8.79 -18.37
CA ILE A 325 15.32 -7.39 -18.77
C ILE A 325 13.84 -7.10 -18.99
N LEU A 326 13.34 -6.00 -18.42
CA LEU A 326 12.02 -5.43 -18.69
C LEU A 326 11.91 -5.03 -20.18
N SER A 327 11.82 -6.01 -21.08
CA SER A 327 11.03 -5.82 -22.27
C SER A 327 9.58 -5.64 -21.79
N THR A 328 8.75 -4.96 -22.56
CA THR A 328 7.38 -4.56 -22.18
C THR A 328 6.42 -5.71 -21.88
N GLU A 329 6.91 -6.93 -21.74
CA GLU A 329 6.16 -8.15 -21.52
C GLU A 329 6.28 -8.63 -20.06
N THR A 330 5.24 -9.34 -19.63
CA THR A 330 4.86 -9.66 -18.25
C THR A 330 5.76 -10.67 -17.53
N PHE A 331 6.97 -10.94 -18.00
CA PHE A 331 7.82 -12.00 -17.47
C PHE A 331 8.46 -11.56 -16.15
N THR A 332 7.96 -12.15 -15.06
CA THR A 332 8.58 -11.99 -13.75
C THR A 332 8.53 -13.31 -13.02
N ASP A 333 9.71 -13.80 -12.67
CA ASP A 333 9.88 -14.93 -11.77
C ASP A 333 9.40 -14.60 -10.36
N PRO A 334 8.35 -15.27 -9.85
CA PRO A 334 7.98 -15.15 -8.46
C PRO A 334 8.91 -16.02 -7.59
N PHE A 335 9.09 -15.57 -6.36
CA PHE A 335 9.80 -16.31 -5.34
C PHE A 335 9.00 -16.30 -4.03
N THR A 336 9.23 -17.31 -3.21
CA THR A 336 8.63 -17.47 -1.89
C THR A 336 9.73 -17.63 -0.85
N ILE A 337 9.62 -16.92 0.26
CA ILE A 337 10.39 -17.13 1.48
C ILE A 337 9.44 -17.67 2.53
N THR A 338 9.79 -18.79 3.16
CA THR A 338 8.98 -19.41 4.21
C THR A 338 9.84 -19.61 5.45
N MET A 339 9.33 -19.22 6.61
CA MET A 339 9.97 -19.36 7.91
C MET A 339 8.96 -19.99 8.87
N ARG A 340 9.33 -21.08 9.53
CA ARG A 340 8.38 -21.81 10.36
C ARG A 340 9.03 -22.45 11.57
N THR A 341 8.25 -22.62 12.63
CA THR A 341 8.69 -23.35 13.82
C THR A 341 8.19 -24.79 13.82
N ASP A 342 8.76 -25.61 14.69
CA ASP A 342 8.25 -26.92 15.07
C ASP A 342 6.96 -26.86 15.92
N ALA A 343 6.64 -25.71 16.50
CA ALA A 343 5.38 -25.44 17.21
C ALA A 343 4.26 -24.89 16.30
N GLY A 344 4.50 -24.81 14.98
CA GLY A 344 3.48 -24.46 13.99
C GLY A 344 3.31 -22.96 13.71
N GLN A 345 4.14 -22.08 14.29
CA GLN A 345 4.20 -20.70 13.79
C GLN A 345 4.79 -20.70 12.38
N LEU A 346 4.21 -19.88 11.50
CA LEU A 346 4.54 -19.81 10.10
C LEU A 346 4.47 -18.37 9.64
N GLU A 347 5.56 -17.88 9.09
CA GLU A 347 5.62 -16.64 8.32
C GLU A 347 6.04 -17.03 6.91
N TRP A 348 5.37 -16.49 5.90
CA TRP A 348 5.79 -16.66 4.53
C TRP A 348 5.55 -15.39 3.75
N PHE A 349 6.29 -15.24 2.68
CA PHE A 349 6.22 -14.09 1.80
C PHE A 349 6.46 -14.54 0.39
N THR A 350 5.50 -14.25 -0.47
CA THR A 350 5.66 -14.42 -1.92
C THR A 350 5.71 -13.06 -2.55
N SER A 351 6.64 -12.89 -3.48
CA SER A 351 6.74 -11.69 -4.30
C SER A 351 7.22 -12.06 -5.68
N ASN A 352 7.19 -11.07 -6.55
CA ASN A 352 7.87 -11.08 -7.82
C ASN A 352 8.71 -9.81 -7.88
N SER A 353 9.43 -9.63 -8.98
CA SER A 353 10.25 -8.44 -9.18
C SER A 353 9.43 -7.14 -9.14
N TRP A 354 8.16 -7.12 -9.57
CA TRP A 354 7.27 -5.94 -9.42
C TRP A 354 7.06 -5.54 -7.97
N GLY A 355 6.84 -6.50 -7.07
CA GLY A 355 6.61 -6.25 -5.64
C GLY A 355 7.85 -5.73 -4.90
N LEU A 356 9.04 -5.92 -5.46
CA LEU A 356 10.30 -5.45 -4.89
C LEU A 356 10.74 -4.06 -5.40
N GLY A 357 10.12 -3.57 -6.47
CA GLY A 357 10.42 -2.29 -7.12
C GLY A 357 11.44 -2.42 -8.27
N ALA A 358 11.54 -1.36 -9.08
CA ALA A 358 12.37 -1.31 -10.30
C ALA A 358 13.85 -1.65 -10.06
N ASP A 359 14.39 -1.33 -8.88
CA ASP A 359 15.77 -1.66 -8.48
C ASP A 359 16.08 -3.17 -8.51
N ALA A 360 15.07 -4.05 -8.58
CA ALA A 360 15.26 -5.48 -8.67
C ALA A 360 15.58 -6.02 -10.09
N PHE A 361 15.49 -5.18 -11.13
CA PHE A 361 15.47 -5.61 -12.53
C PHE A 361 16.75 -5.30 -13.35
N ASP A 362 17.58 -4.35 -12.95
CA ASP A 362 18.66 -3.83 -13.84
C ASP A 362 19.96 -4.66 -13.82
N GLY A 363 19.91 -5.95 -13.45
CA GLY A 363 21.11 -6.75 -13.18
C GLY A 363 21.96 -6.21 -12.02
N GLN A 364 21.53 -5.11 -11.40
CA GLN A 364 21.97 -4.69 -10.09
C GLN A 364 21.14 -5.47 -9.10
N ALA A 365 21.82 -6.22 -8.25
CA ALA A 365 21.15 -7.06 -7.29
C ALA A 365 20.26 -6.17 -6.41
N ALA A 366 18.95 -6.48 -6.36
CA ALA A 366 17.97 -5.73 -5.58
C ALA A 366 18.53 -5.46 -4.17
N GLY A 367 18.32 -4.28 -3.59
CA GLY A 367 18.81 -4.05 -2.22
C GLY A 367 18.38 -5.18 -1.28
N TRP A 368 19.22 -5.55 -0.31
CA TRP A 368 18.90 -6.62 0.64
C TRP A 368 17.55 -6.35 1.32
N PHE A 369 16.77 -7.41 1.47
CA PHE A 369 15.47 -7.43 2.13
C PHE A 369 15.57 -8.31 3.36
N THR A 370 14.72 -8.04 4.36
CA THR A 370 14.65 -8.87 5.55
C THR A 370 13.23 -9.41 5.73
N LYS A 371 13.10 -10.69 6.12
CA LYS A 371 11.86 -11.28 6.63
C LYS A 371 12.00 -11.67 8.09
N GLU A 372 10.88 -11.59 8.81
CA GLU A 372 10.84 -11.74 10.26
C GLU A 372 9.72 -12.68 10.69
N LEU A 373 10.05 -13.72 11.47
CA LEU A 373 9.10 -14.64 12.10
C LEU A 373 9.06 -14.32 13.58
N HIS A 374 7.88 -13.98 14.06
CA HIS A 374 7.64 -13.75 15.47
C HIS A 374 7.28 -15.07 16.16
N VAL A 375 8.05 -15.41 17.18
CA VAL A 375 7.79 -16.55 18.06
C VAL A 375 7.36 -16.00 19.42
N PRO A 376 6.09 -16.19 19.81
CA PRO A 376 5.58 -15.74 21.10
C PRO A 376 6.39 -16.28 22.27
N ALA A 377 6.43 -15.55 23.38
CA ALA A 377 7.21 -15.91 24.57
C ALA A 377 6.78 -17.27 25.15
N GLU A 378 5.49 -17.58 25.01
CA GLU A 378 4.82 -18.78 25.47
C GLU A 378 4.94 -19.98 24.51
N SER A 379 5.57 -19.79 23.35
CA SER A 379 5.75 -20.88 22.39
C SER A 379 6.75 -21.91 22.93
N ASP A 380 6.41 -23.19 22.76
CA ASP A 380 7.29 -24.34 22.99
C ASP A 380 8.19 -24.66 21.79
N ALA A 381 8.32 -23.72 20.83
CA ALA A 381 9.15 -23.90 19.65
C ALA A 381 10.61 -24.12 20.06
N THR A 382 11.22 -25.16 19.51
CA THR A 382 12.65 -25.47 19.72
C THR A 382 13.47 -25.28 18.45
N LEU A 383 12.82 -25.18 17.29
CA LEU A 383 13.47 -25.08 15.98
C LEU A 383 12.76 -24.05 15.11
N VAL A 384 13.54 -23.30 14.32
CA VAL A 384 13.03 -22.48 13.22
C VAL A 384 13.66 -22.96 11.92
N ARG A 385 12.83 -23.33 10.95
CA ARG A 385 13.24 -23.67 9.59
C ARG A 385 13.03 -22.49 8.66
N PHE A 386 13.98 -22.32 7.75
CA PHE A 386 14.00 -21.31 6.72
C PHE A 386 14.05 -21.98 5.35
N ASP A 387 13.10 -21.64 4.48
CA ASP A 387 12.97 -22.16 3.14
C ASP A 387 12.88 -20.98 2.15
N ALA A 388 13.49 -21.10 0.99
CA ALA A 388 13.34 -20.16 -0.12
C ALA A 388 13.06 -20.95 -1.39
N ALA A 389 12.18 -20.44 -2.24
CA ALA A 389 11.80 -21.05 -3.51
C ALA A 389 11.74 -19.98 -4.59
N VAL A 390 12.14 -20.32 -5.81
CA VAL A 390 11.97 -19.48 -7.00
C VAL A 390 11.25 -20.31 -8.05
N ALA A 391 10.33 -19.70 -8.77
CA ALA A 391 9.75 -20.31 -9.96
C ALA A 391 10.21 -19.51 -11.18
N ASN A 392 10.91 -20.17 -12.11
CA ASN A 392 11.06 -19.62 -13.45
C ASN A 392 9.69 -19.69 -14.16
N MET A 393 9.17 -18.54 -14.58
CA MET A 393 7.89 -18.41 -15.25
C MET A 393 8.05 -18.01 -16.71
N TRP A 394 7.50 -18.85 -17.59
CA TRP A 394 7.32 -18.64 -19.03
C TRP A 394 8.57 -18.64 -19.91
N ASP A 395 9.77 -18.73 -19.32
CA ASP A 395 10.97 -19.01 -20.09
C ASP A 395 11.75 -20.20 -19.53
N ASP A 396 12.71 -20.66 -20.32
CA ASP A 396 13.73 -21.64 -19.95
C ASP A 396 15.15 -21.05 -20.03
N ILE A 397 15.25 -19.73 -20.25
CA ILE A 397 16.50 -19.05 -20.63
C ILE A 397 17.02 -18.18 -19.49
N VAL A 398 16.13 -17.61 -18.69
CA VAL A 398 16.48 -16.59 -17.70
C VAL A 398 16.12 -17.09 -16.31
N GLU A 399 17.13 -17.31 -15.48
CA GLU A 399 16.92 -17.86 -14.14
C GLU A 399 16.78 -16.73 -13.10
N GLY A 400 15.68 -16.74 -12.37
CA GLY A 400 15.56 -16.06 -11.08
C GLY A 400 16.34 -16.78 -9.99
N PHE A 401 16.98 -16.03 -9.10
CA PHE A 401 17.65 -16.55 -7.92
C PHE A 401 17.28 -15.76 -6.66
N VAL A 402 17.09 -16.49 -5.55
CA VAL A 402 17.13 -15.91 -4.21
C VAL A 402 18.48 -16.21 -3.59
N THR A 403 19.10 -15.15 -3.09
CA THR A 403 20.33 -15.21 -2.31
C THR A 403 20.02 -14.95 -0.84
N VAL A 404 20.38 -15.87 0.05
CA VAL A 404 20.27 -15.66 1.50
C VAL A 404 21.66 -15.43 2.08
N ARG A 405 21.83 -14.34 2.83
CA ARG A 405 23.13 -13.99 3.45
C ARG A 405 23.15 -14.19 4.94
N ASN A 406 22.14 -13.69 5.64
CA ASN A 406 22.11 -13.73 7.08
C ASN A 406 20.82 -14.36 7.60
N ILE A 407 20.98 -15.21 8.62
CA ILE A 407 19.86 -15.71 9.42
C ILE A 407 20.23 -15.48 10.87
N GLY A 408 19.33 -14.86 11.64
CA GLY A 408 19.63 -14.40 12.98
C GLY A 408 18.42 -14.40 13.88
N MET A 409 18.66 -14.06 15.14
CA MET A 409 17.67 -13.99 16.19
C MET A 409 17.87 -12.68 16.94
N CYS A 410 16.82 -11.88 17.01
CA CYS A 410 16.88 -10.59 17.68
C CYS A 410 15.74 -10.41 18.67
N ASP A 411 16.08 -9.72 19.75
CA ASP A 411 15.10 -9.07 20.60
C ASP A 411 14.55 -7.85 19.84
N LYS A 412 13.23 -7.65 19.88
CA LYS A 412 12.56 -6.46 19.30
C LYS A 412 13.17 -5.16 19.83
N CYS A 413 13.69 -5.19 21.05
CA CYS A 413 14.30 -4.07 21.74
C CYS A 413 15.81 -3.92 21.51
N ALA A 414 16.44 -4.82 20.75
CA ALA A 414 17.86 -4.69 20.43
C ALA A 414 18.14 -3.41 19.63
N THR A 415 19.35 -2.89 19.81
CA THR A 415 19.88 -1.76 19.06
C THR A 415 20.27 -2.18 17.64
N CYS A 416 20.42 -1.22 16.72
CA CYS A 416 20.86 -1.54 15.34
C CYS A 416 22.30 -2.06 15.25
N ALA A 417 23.11 -1.84 16.29
CA ALA A 417 24.43 -2.44 16.38
C ALA A 417 24.34 -3.94 16.74
N GLU A 418 23.43 -4.30 17.64
CA GLU A 418 23.20 -5.70 18.04
C GLU A 418 22.42 -6.47 16.96
N CYS A 419 21.48 -5.77 16.32
CA CYS A 419 20.48 -6.35 15.46
C CYS A 419 20.23 -5.52 14.19
N PRO A 420 21.21 -5.46 13.28
CA PRO A 420 21.11 -4.68 12.04
C PRO A 420 19.92 -5.04 11.15
N GLY A 421 19.43 -6.28 11.17
CA GLY A 421 18.28 -6.66 10.36
C GLY A 421 16.90 -6.50 11.02
N LEU A 422 16.80 -5.85 12.17
CA LEU A 422 15.50 -5.31 12.58
C LEU A 422 15.02 -4.30 11.52
N ALA A 423 13.72 -4.29 11.21
CA ALA A 423 13.16 -3.38 10.20
C ALA A 423 13.55 -1.91 10.43
N LYS A 424 13.48 -1.43 11.69
CA LYS A 424 13.91 -0.08 12.12
C LYS A 424 15.39 0.24 11.85
N CYS A 425 16.21 -0.78 11.63
CA CYS A 425 17.66 -0.68 11.45
C CYS A 425 18.10 -0.77 9.99
N GLN A 426 17.18 -1.03 9.08
CA GLN A 426 17.45 -1.06 7.65
C GLN A 426 17.68 0.36 7.12
N ASP A 427 18.56 0.52 6.12
CA ASP A 427 18.85 1.82 5.51
C ASP A 427 17.59 2.54 5.01
N LYS A 428 16.67 1.77 4.42
CA LYS A 428 15.36 2.27 3.93
C LYS A 428 14.47 2.81 5.07
N CYS A 429 14.74 2.41 6.31
CA CYS A 429 14.07 2.95 7.47
C CYS A 429 14.77 4.15 8.08
N ILE A 430 16.09 4.06 8.24
CA ILE A 430 16.91 5.14 8.82
C ILE A 430 16.86 6.38 7.92
N THR A 431 16.92 6.16 6.61
CA THR A 431 16.83 7.22 5.59
C THR A 431 15.71 6.86 4.60
N PRO A 432 14.44 7.18 4.94
CA PRO A 432 13.31 6.91 4.07
C PRO A 432 13.51 7.56 2.70
N ARG A 433 13.32 6.75 1.65
CA ARG A 433 13.47 7.22 0.27
C ARG A 433 12.28 8.12 -0.09
N LYS A 434 12.55 9.20 -0.82
CA LYS A 434 11.49 10.02 -1.43
C LYS A 434 10.70 9.19 -2.43
N ARG A 435 9.46 9.60 -2.73
CA ARG A 435 8.61 9.04 -3.80
C ARG A 435 8.17 7.59 -3.59
N THR A 436 8.20 7.09 -2.35
CA THR A 436 7.73 5.75 -2.02
C THR A 436 6.98 5.72 -0.70
N CYS A 437 5.92 4.94 -0.66
CA CYS A 437 5.14 4.68 0.55
C CYS A 437 5.58 3.41 1.28
N ALA A 438 6.58 2.70 0.73
CA ALA A 438 7.06 1.44 1.27
C ALA A 438 7.50 1.56 2.74
N PHE A 439 8.01 2.72 3.17
CA PHE A 439 8.42 2.97 4.55
C PHE A 439 7.37 2.53 5.58
N TYR A 440 6.09 2.85 5.34
CA TYR A 440 5.03 2.56 6.30
C TYR A 440 4.86 1.05 6.51
N LYS A 441 4.89 0.29 5.42
CA LYS A 441 4.69 -1.16 5.45
C LYS A 441 5.96 -1.93 5.79
N THR A 442 7.08 -1.60 5.15
CA THR A 442 8.33 -2.36 5.21
C THR A 442 9.29 -1.88 6.29
N CYS A 443 9.02 -0.74 6.93
CA CYS A 443 9.72 -0.38 8.15
C CYS A 443 8.79 -0.22 9.35
N ALA A 444 7.93 0.80 9.33
CA ALA A 444 7.24 1.21 10.55
C ALA A 444 6.32 0.10 11.06
N GLU A 445 5.54 -0.50 10.15
CA GLU A 445 4.64 -1.59 10.49
C GLU A 445 5.40 -2.86 10.83
N GLU A 446 6.46 -3.21 10.09
CA GLU A 446 7.29 -4.36 10.47
C GLU A 446 7.95 -4.18 11.85
N SER A 447 8.28 -2.95 12.25
CA SER A 447 8.90 -2.65 13.54
C SER A 447 7.92 -2.71 14.72
N LEU A 448 6.66 -2.30 14.53
CA LEU A 448 5.69 -2.17 15.62
C LEU A 448 4.53 -3.16 15.56
N LYS A 449 4.15 -3.62 14.37
CA LYS A 449 3.05 -4.55 14.07
C LYS A 449 1.71 -4.01 14.59
N CYS A 450 1.35 -2.82 14.14
CA CYS A 450 0.11 -2.16 14.55
C CYS A 450 -1.15 -2.76 13.93
N GLY A 451 -0.99 -3.64 12.93
CA GLY A 451 -2.05 -4.31 12.23
C GLY A 451 -2.64 -3.48 11.09
N PRO A 452 -3.48 -4.10 10.25
CA PRO A 452 -4.09 -3.45 9.09
C PRO A 452 -5.01 -2.27 9.46
N GLU A 453 -5.63 -2.31 10.64
CA GLU A 453 -6.46 -1.23 11.19
C GLU A 453 -5.63 -0.16 11.92
N GLY A 454 -4.33 -0.40 12.11
CA GLY A 454 -3.43 0.54 12.76
C GLY A 454 -3.13 1.75 11.88
N TYR A 455 -2.81 2.88 12.51
CA TYR A 455 -2.54 4.16 11.83
C TYR A 455 -1.57 4.04 10.64
N LEU A 456 -0.51 3.23 10.77
CA LEU A 456 0.53 3.09 9.75
C LEU A 456 -0.01 2.57 8.42
N LEU A 457 -0.84 1.53 8.43
CA LEU A 457 -1.39 0.92 7.21
C LEU A 457 -2.74 1.54 6.84
N ALA A 458 -3.67 1.62 7.80
CA ALA A 458 -5.04 2.08 7.55
C ALA A 458 -5.10 3.54 7.06
N GLN A 459 -4.14 4.36 7.51
CA GLN A 459 -4.16 5.79 7.28
C GLN A 459 -2.91 6.28 6.56
N ALA A 460 -1.71 6.14 7.15
CA ALA A 460 -0.50 6.77 6.62
C ALA A 460 -0.06 6.20 5.25
N GLU A 461 0.01 4.88 5.10
CA GLU A 461 0.31 4.22 3.82
C GLU A 461 -0.76 4.56 2.78
N LYS A 462 -2.03 4.43 3.13
CA LYS A 462 -3.16 4.72 2.23
C LYS A 462 -3.17 6.16 1.71
N THR A 463 -2.93 7.14 2.59
CA THR A 463 -2.79 8.55 2.20
C THR A 463 -1.62 8.74 1.26
N CYS A 464 -0.45 8.17 1.59
CA CYS A 464 0.74 8.26 0.75
C CYS A 464 0.50 7.67 -0.64
N GLU A 465 -0.06 6.45 -0.76
CA GLU A 465 -0.28 5.83 -2.06
C GLU A 465 -1.31 6.61 -2.89
N THR A 466 -2.29 7.23 -2.25
CA THR A 466 -3.25 8.12 -2.91
C THR A 466 -2.57 9.36 -3.46
N LEU A 467 -1.71 10.03 -2.68
CA LEU A 467 -0.91 11.17 -3.13
C LEU A 467 0.00 10.79 -4.31
N ARG A 468 0.69 9.64 -4.20
CA ARG A 468 1.57 9.13 -5.26
C ARG A 468 0.79 8.77 -6.51
N HIS A 469 -0.41 8.25 -6.38
CA HIS A 469 -1.27 8.00 -7.53
C HIS A 469 -1.58 9.30 -8.28
N VAL A 470 -2.01 10.35 -7.56
CA VAL A 470 -2.35 11.65 -8.17
C VAL A 470 -1.14 12.25 -8.88
N VAL A 471 0.05 12.17 -8.29
CA VAL A 471 1.32 12.58 -8.91
C VAL A 471 1.59 11.83 -10.21
N ARG A 472 1.51 10.49 -10.21
CA ARG A 472 1.79 9.65 -11.40
C ARG A 472 0.84 9.93 -12.57
N LYS A 473 -0.38 10.39 -12.28
CA LYS A 473 -1.36 10.78 -13.30
C LYS A 473 -1.13 12.18 -13.87
N GLY A 474 -0.10 12.90 -13.41
CA GLY A 474 0.15 14.28 -13.81
C GLY A 474 -0.92 15.24 -13.28
N GLY A 475 -1.62 14.87 -12.20
CA GLY A 475 -2.74 15.65 -11.65
C GLY A 475 -2.32 16.84 -10.78
N VAL A 476 -1.02 17.14 -10.66
CA VAL A 476 -0.46 18.20 -9.82
C VAL A 476 0.65 18.95 -10.53
N SER A 477 0.88 20.21 -10.17
CA SER A 477 2.02 20.99 -10.68
C SER A 477 3.36 20.44 -10.17
N GLN A 478 4.44 20.93 -10.78
CA GLN A 478 5.80 20.64 -10.31
C GLN A 478 6.01 21.08 -8.85
N ALA A 479 5.47 22.23 -8.44
CA ALA A 479 5.60 22.74 -7.08
C ALA A 479 4.87 21.83 -6.07
N ALA A 480 3.67 21.38 -6.42
CA ALA A 480 2.92 20.42 -5.60
C ALA A 480 3.60 19.05 -5.53
N ASN A 481 4.18 18.55 -6.63
CA ASN A 481 4.94 17.31 -6.62
C ASN A 481 6.18 17.40 -5.71
N GLU A 482 6.95 18.49 -5.80
CA GLU A 482 8.10 18.73 -4.93
C GLU A 482 7.71 18.86 -3.45
N PHE A 483 6.60 19.55 -3.17
CA PHE A 483 5.99 19.60 -1.85
C PHE A 483 5.68 18.19 -1.31
N ILE A 484 4.97 17.35 -2.08
CA ILE A 484 4.59 15.99 -1.66
C ILE A 484 5.85 15.16 -1.37
N ASP A 485 6.87 15.23 -2.23
CA ASP A 485 8.16 14.56 -2.04
C ASP A 485 8.85 14.92 -0.73
N ASN A 486 8.91 16.21 -0.42
CA ASN A 486 9.61 16.70 0.77
C ASN A 486 8.80 16.46 2.04
N ALA A 487 7.48 16.70 2.00
CA ALA A 487 6.58 16.48 3.13
C ALA A 487 6.52 15.01 3.53
N GLU A 488 6.40 14.09 2.57
CA GLU A 488 6.39 12.64 2.87
C GLU A 488 7.70 12.19 3.52
N GLN A 489 8.86 12.57 2.96
CA GLN A 489 10.14 12.20 3.55
C GLN A 489 10.29 12.76 4.98
N CYS A 490 9.86 14.00 5.21
CA CYS A 490 9.89 14.61 6.53
C CYS A 490 9.05 13.80 7.54
N VAL A 491 7.82 13.41 7.18
CA VAL A 491 6.94 12.61 8.04
C VAL A 491 7.56 11.24 8.32
N GLN A 492 8.03 10.54 7.29
CA GLN A 492 8.64 9.22 7.44
C GLN A 492 9.89 9.27 8.32
N THR A 493 10.74 10.29 8.15
CA THR A 493 11.95 10.48 8.97
C THR A 493 11.59 10.75 10.43
N SER A 494 10.54 11.53 10.69
CA SER A 494 10.05 11.77 12.04
C SER A 494 9.54 10.49 12.70
N ILE A 495 8.79 9.66 11.96
CA ILE A 495 8.30 8.36 12.45
C ILE A 495 9.49 7.43 12.75
N ALA A 496 10.47 7.35 11.86
CA ALA A 496 11.65 6.48 12.01
C ALA A 496 12.38 6.73 13.33
N GLY A 497 12.56 8.00 13.71
CA GLY A 497 13.19 8.39 14.98
C GLY A 497 12.44 7.93 16.25
N HIS A 498 11.19 7.52 16.11
CA HIS A 498 10.32 7.08 17.22
C HIS A 498 10.05 5.56 17.22
N LEU A 499 10.63 4.78 16.30
CA LEU A 499 10.51 3.31 16.26
C LEU A 499 11.41 2.63 17.31
N ASN A 500 11.29 3.05 18.57
CA ASN A 500 12.10 2.57 19.69
C ASN A 500 11.37 1.48 20.50
N CYS A 501 12.13 0.77 21.35
CA CYS A 501 11.55 -0.17 22.30
C CYS A 501 10.57 0.56 23.24
N GLY A 502 9.38 -0.01 23.43
CA GLY A 502 8.34 0.58 24.28
C GLY A 502 7.42 1.59 23.58
N THR A 503 7.71 1.98 22.34
CA THR A 503 6.74 2.74 21.54
C THR A 503 5.51 1.88 21.27
N THR A 504 4.34 2.40 21.64
CA THR A 504 3.05 1.77 21.31
C THR A 504 2.51 2.33 20.00
N CYS A 505 1.64 1.58 19.34
CA CYS A 505 0.99 2.03 18.11
C CYS A 505 0.18 3.32 18.30
N THR A 506 -0.48 3.48 19.45
CA THR A 506 -1.22 4.69 19.80
C THR A 506 -0.30 5.90 19.95
N ASN A 507 0.82 5.76 20.67
CA ASN A 507 1.77 6.86 20.85
C ASN A 507 2.42 7.26 19.52
N LEU A 508 2.75 6.27 18.68
CA LEU A 508 3.30 6.54 17.36
C LEU A 508 2.31 7.28 16.46
N ALA A 509 1.02 6.90 16.48
CA ALA A 509 -0.01 7.57 15.68
C ALA A 509 -0.09 9.06 16.02
N VAL A 510 -0.07 9.42 17.31
CA VAL A 510 -0.05 10.83 17.76
C VAL A 510 1.19 11.56 17.25
N VAL A 511 2.37 10.94 17.37
CA VAL A 511 3.63 11.51 16.87
C VAL A 511 3.56 11.74 15.35
N ALA A 512 3.09 10.75 14.61
CA ALA A 512 3.01 10.79 13.15
C ALA A 512 2.03 11.85 12.66
N MET A 513 0.84 11.95 13.27
CA MET A 513 -0.14 12.98 12.92
C MET A 513 0.37 14.39 13.21
N LYS A 514 1.03 14.59 14.36
CA LYS A 514 1.67 15.89 14.68
C LYS A 514 2.77 16.23 13.68
N ALA A 515 3.64 15.26 13.37
CA ALA A 515 4.70 15.43 12.38
C ALA A 515 4.13 15.77 11.00
N GLN A 516 3.01 15.17 10.62
CA GLN A 516 2.32 15.47 9.35
C GLN A 516 1.95 16.95 9.25
N GLY A 517 1.34 17.53 10.29
CA GLY A 517 1.02 18.96 10.31
C GLY A 517 2.25 19.84 10.11
N THR A 518 3.30 19.64 10.93
CA THR A 518 4.52 20.46 10.85
C THR A 518 5.26 20.26 9.52
N CYS A 519 5.40 19.02 9.06
CA CYS A 519 6.09 18.71 7.80
C CYS A 519 5.37 19.30 6.60
N TYR A 520 4.03 19.39 6.59
CA TYR A 520 3.32 19.99 5.47
C TYR A 520 3.63 21.49 5.38
N VAL A 521 3.49 22.19 6.49
CA VAL A 521 3.75 23.63 6.54
C VAL A 521 5.21 23.96 6.20
N ASP A 522 6.16 23.24 6.80
CA ASP A 522 7.58 23.54 6.63
C ASP A 522 8.13 23.16 5.24
N ASN A 523 7.44 22.29 4.50
CA ASN A 523 7.82 21.90 3.14
C ASN A 523 7.03 22.63 2.04
N GLY A 524 6.32 23.72 2.39
CA GLY A 524 5.77 24.66 1.40
C GLY A 524 4.29 24.50 1.08
N PHE A 525 3.50 23.83 1.93
CA PHE A 525 2.05 23.71 1.73
C PHE A 525 1.36 25.08 1.51
N CYS A 526 1.74 26.10 2.28
CA CYS A 526 1.21 27.46 2.19
C CYS A 526 1.51 28.15 0.83
N SER A 527 2.51 27.66 0.10
CA SER A 527 2.96 28.22 -1.16
C SER A 527 2.21 27.66 -2.38
N LEU A 528 1.47 26.56 -2.21
CA LEU A 528 0.68 25.93 -3.28
C LEU A 528 -0.44 26.83 -3.82
N SER A 529 -0.98 26.50 -4.99
CA SER A 529 -2.24 27.08 -5.47
C SER A 529 -3.41 26.68 -4.57
N GLY A 530 -4.53 27.41 -4.65
CA GLY A 530 -5.72 27.12 -3.86
C GLY A 530 -6.27 25.72 -4.13
N ILE A 531 -6.36 25.35 -5.41
CA ILE A 531 -6.91 24.08 -5.88
C ILE A 531 -6.02 22.90 -5.49
N GLU A 532 -4.71 23.06 -5.54
CA GLU A 532 -3.78 22.01 -5.10
C GLU A 532 -3.85 21.80 -3.59
N ALA A 533 -3.86 22.89 -2.80
CA ALA A 533 -4.05 22.80 -1.36
C ALA A 533 -5.39 22.12 -1.02
N ALA A 534 -6.47 22.46 -1.74
CA ALA A 534 -7.78 21.88 -1.57
C ALA A 534 -7.81 20.37 -1.89
N HIS A 535 -7.25 19.96 -3.03
CA HIS A 535 -7.14 18.55 -3.40
C HIS A 535 -6.32 17.75 -2.41
N LEU A 536 -5.21 18.31 -1.91
CA LEU A 536 -4.38 17.65 -0.91
C LEU A 536 -5.15 17.46 0.41
N LEU A 537 -5.85 18.49 0.90
CA LEU A 537 -6.70 18.37 2.09
C LEU A 537 -7.79 17.30 1.91
N ALA A 538 -8.39 17.22 0.73
CA ALA A 538 -9.42 16.23 0.42
C ALA A 538 -8.91 14.77 0.48
N ILE A 539 -7.61 14.54 0.23
CA ILE A 539 -6.98 13.21 0.32
C ILE A 539 -6.69 12.80 1.76
N LEU A 540 -6.49 13.76 2.67
CA LEU A 540 -6.20 13.48 4.08
C LEU A 540 -7.43 12.97 4.81
N GLY A 541 -7.26 12.02 5.74
CA GLY A 541 -8.31 11.64 6.69
C GLY A 541 -8.65 12.77 7.67
N HIS A 542 -9.78 12.66 8.37
CA HIS A 542 -10.29 13.69 9.28
C HIS A 542 -9.23 14.18 10.29
N ASP A 543 -8.58 13.26 11.00
CA ASP A 543 -7.59 13.63 12.03
C ASP A 543 -6.33 14.23 11.42
N GLN A 544 -5.85 13.68 10.30
CA GLN A 544 -4.71 14.24 9.57
C GLN A 544 -4.97 15.66 9.11
N ARG A 545 -6.18 15.93 8.57
CA ARG A 545 -6.60 17.28 8.26
C ARG A 545 -6.46 18.14 9.50
N HIS A 546 -7.08 17.75 10.62
CA HIS A 546 -7.04 18.53 11.87
C HIS A 546 -5.63 18.99 12.26
N TYR A 547 -4.64 18.10 12.27
CA TYR A 547 -3.25 18.47 12.59
C TYR A 547 -2.62 19.39 11.53
N VAL A 548 -2.93 19.22 10.24
CA VAL A 548 -2.51 20.15 9.19
C VAL A 548 -3.16 21.53 9.38
N GLY A 549 -4.46 21.59 9.68
CA GLY A 549 -5.18 22.83 9.96
C GLY A 549 -4.59 23.58 11.16
N GLN A 550 -4.28 22.88 12.26
CA GLN A 550 -3.58 23.46 13.40
C GLN A 550 -2.22 24.03 13.02
N ALA A 551 -1.42 23.29 12.26
CA ALA A 551 -0.10 23.75 11.82
C ALA A 551 -0.19 24.96 10.88
N VAL A 552 -1.16 24.98 9.97
CA VAL A 552 -1.45 26.10 9.06
C VAL A 552 -1.84 27.35 9.85
N ALA A 553 -2.70 27.20 10.87
CA ALA A 553 -3.11 28.31 11.73
C ALA A 553 -1.96 28.82 12.62
N ALA A 554 -1.05 27.94 13.05
CA ALA A 554 0.10 28.30 13.86
C ALA A 554 1.23 28.98 13.07
N LYS A 555 1.25 28.87 11.74
CA LYS A 555 2.28 29.47 10.88
C LYS A 555 1.85 30.85 10.41
N ASP A 556 2.62 31.86 10.81
CA ASP A 556 2.38 33.27 10.48
C ASP A 556 2.01 33.47 9.00
N GLY A 557 0.79 33.95 8.76
CA GLY A 557 0.26 34.30 7.44
C GLY A 557 -0.09 33.13 6.52
N CYS A 558 0.13 31.87 6.93
CA CYS A 558 -0.16 30.72 6.07
C CYS A 558 -1.67 30.55 5.83
N LEU A 559 -2.47 30.59 6.90
CA LEU A 559 -3.93 30.45 6.82
C LEU A 559 -4.57 31.51 5.92
N ASP A 560 -4.25 32.79 6.17
CA ASP A 560 -4.76 33.91 5.37
C ASP A 560 -4.36 33.82 3.90
N THR A 561 -3.13 33.39 3.61
CA THR A 561 -2.63 33.21 2.25
C THR A 561 -3.40 32.10 1.53
N LEU A 562 -3.63 30.97 2.18
CA LEU A 562 -4.37 29.85 1.59
C LEU A 562 -5.84 30.20 1.36
N LEU A 563 -6.51 30.79 2.35
CA LEU A 563 -7.90 31.24 2.21
C LEU A 563 -8.04 32.22 1.03
N THR A 564 -7.15 33.21 0.93
CA THR A 564 -7.16 34.17 -0.18
C THR A 564 -7.05 33.49 -1.55
N LYS A 565 -6.13 32.53 -1.69
CA LYS A 565 -5.95 31.78 -2.96
C LYS A 565 -7.16 30.90 -3.28
N ILE A 566 -7.68 30.18 -2.29
CA ILE A 566 -8.82 29.28 -2.45
C ILE A 566 -10.06 30.06 -2.87
N THR A 567 -10.38 31.16 -2.16
CA THR A 567 -11.51 32.02 -2.50
C THR A 567 -11.37 32.59 -3.92
N ALA A 568 -10.18 33.08 -4.29
CA ALA A 568 -9.95 33.64 -5.63
C ALA A 568 -10.13 32.61 -6.75
N GLU A 569 -9.61 31.39 -6.59
CA GLU A 569 -9.75 30.32 -7.59
C GLU A 569 -11.18 29.75 -7.65
N ARG A 570 -11.91 29.76 -6.53
CA ARG A 570 -13.31 29.32 -6.49
C ARG A 570 -14.22 30.26 -7.29
N GLU A 571 -13.93 31.55 -7.26
CA GLU A 571 -14.68 32.59 -7.97
C GLU A 571 -14.35 32.65 -9.47
N ASP A 572 -13.34 31.90 -9.95
CA ASP A 572 -13.00 31.84 -11.38
C ASP A 572 -14.11 31.10 -12.16
N PRO A 573 -14.80 31.76 -13.12
CA PRO A 573 -15.86 31.14 -13.91
C PRO A 573 -15.39 29.97 -14.80
N ASN A 574 -14.08 29.79 -14.98
CA ASN A 574 -13.50 28.70 -15.77
C ASN A 574 -13.17 27.46 -14.94
N VAL A 575 -13.28 27.53 -13.60
CA VAL A 575 -13.03 26.37 -12.76
C VAL A 575 -14.12 25.32 -13.00
N SER A 576 -13.72 24.05 -13.14
CA SER A 576 -14.71 22.99 -13.30
C SER A 576 -15.58 22.88 -12.05
N ALA A 577 -16.84 22.45 -12.20
CA ALA A 577 -17.73 22.28 -11.05
C ALA A 577 -17.13 21.37 -9.97
N SER A 578 -16.38 20.32 -10.36
CA SER A 578 -15.68 19.44 -9.42
C SER A 578 -14.63 20.19 -8.59
N ASN A 579 -13.86 21.06 -9.24
CA ASN A 579 -12.81 21.83 -8.61
C ASN A 579 -13.39 22.95 -7.71
N ALA A 580 -14.49 23.58 -8.14
CA ALA A 580 -15.23 24.52 -7.29
C ALA A 580 -15.69 23.89 -5.97
N TRP A 581 -16.17 22.64 -6.03
CA TRP A 581 -16.58 21.89 -4.84
C TRP A 581 -15.42 21.58 -3.90
N ALA A 582 -14.26 21.16 -4.45
CA ALA A 582 -13.06 20.92 -3.65
C ALA A 582 -12.59 22.20 -2.95
N LEU A 583 -12.57 23.33 -3.67
CA LEU A 583 -12.19 24.64 -3.13
C LEU A 583 -13.13 25.08 -2.01
N TYR A 584 -14.45 24.99 -2.22
CA TYR A 584 -15.44 25.34 -1.19
C TYR A 584 -15.29 24.51 0.09
N ALA A 585 -15.08 23.20 -0.04
CA ALA A 585 -14.86 22.31 1.09
C ALA A 585 -13.57 22.68 1.86
N ALA A 586 -12.50 23.00 1.14
CA ALA A 586 -11.22 23.38 1.73
C ALA A 586 -11.29 24.73 2.46
N GLU A 587 -11.98 25.72 1.89
CA GLU A 587 -12.21 27.04 2.51
C GLU A 587 -12.98 26.91 3.82
N THR A 588 -14.14 26.24 3.78
CA THR A 588 -14.97 25.99 4.97
C THR A 588 -14.18 25.29 6.07
N TYR A 589 -13.36 24.30 5.68
CA TYR A 589 -12.49 23.58 6.59
C TYR A 589 -11.44 24.50 7.23
N LEU A 590 -10.73 25.32 6.44
CA LEU A 590 -9.68 26.21 6.94
C LEU A 590 -10.23 27.37 7.78
N GLU A 591 -11.39 27.93 7.43
CA GLU A 591 -12.07 28.96 8.21
C GLU A 591 -12.40 28.50 9.64
N SER A 592 -12.64 27.20 9.84
CA SER A 592 -12.87 26.64 11.18
C SER A 592 -11.68 26.82 12.13
N PHE A 593 -10.47 27.07 11.62
CA PHE A 593 -9.26 27.37 12.40
C PHE A 593 -8.98 28.87 12.53
N ALA A 594 -9.63 29.72 11.73
CA ALA A 594 -9.46 31.18 11.79
C ALA A 594 -10.19 31.80 12.99
N THR A 595 -11.22 31.13 13.51
CA THR A 595 -11.87 31.56 14.74
C THR A 595 -11.06 31.05 15.94
N PRO A 596 -10.50 31.93 16.77
CA PRO A 596 -9.86 31.50 18.01
C PRO A 596 -10.94 30.90 18.90
N THR A 597 -11.04 29.57 18.87
CA THR A 597 -11.70 28.84 19.95
C THR A 597 -10.88 29.13 21.19
N LEU A 598 -11.51 29.78 22.19
CA LEU A 598 -10.88 29.98 23.49
C LEU A 598 -10.30 28.62 23.94
N PRO A 599 -9.00 28.56 24.29
CA PRO A 599 -8.33 27.30 24.51
C PRO A 599 -8.94 26.61 25.74
N ASN A 600 -9.77 25.61 25.50
CA ASN A 600 -9.83 24.46 26.38
C ASN A 600 -8.78 23.50 25.84
N GLU A 601 -7.53 23.70 26.22
CA GLU A 601 -6.54 22.62 26.10
C GLU A 601 -7.12 21.40 26.81
N PRO A 602 -7.25 20.24 26.16
CA PRO A 602 -7.28 19.00 26.90
C PRO A 602 -5.87 18.81 27.46
N GLU A 603 -5.67 19.12 28.74
CA GLU A 603 -4.51 18.61 29.48
C GLU A 603 -4.55 17.08 29.36
N LEU A 604 -3.68 16.54 28.51
CA LEU A 604 -3.34 15.12 28.48
C LEU A 604 -2.48 14.83 29.71
N SER A 605 -3.13 14.54 30.84
CA SER A 605 -2.52 13.97 32.05
C SER A 605 -2.62 12.46 32.08
#